data_AF-A0A067DKR8-F1
#
_entry.id   AF-A0A067DKR8-F1
#
_cell.length_a   1.000
_cell.length_b   1.000
_cell.length_c   1.000
_cell.angle_alpha   90.00
_cell.angle_beta   90.00
_cell.angle_gamma   90.00
#
_symmetry.space_group_name_H-M   'P 1'
#
loop_
_entity.id
_entity.type
_entity.pdbx_description
1 polymer ?
#
loop_
_entity_poly.entity_id
_entity_poly.type
_entity_poly.pdbx_seq_one_letter_code
_entity_poly.pdbx_strand_id
1 'polypeptide(L)'
;MEEGGSSTNSSEEIVYPFVARFSLFDDLFRITCGFLKLLQVSSEKVIVKDSGGRTVESQLLPLSNATLRIRNRYVKAYLGKAPSETLKYWLAFSASVPPLGFSTYTVSIAKPTGPSSTISMVYTSEDSTSNSIEVGQGNLRLLYSADEGKLTHYVNNRNKVTASAGQSYSYYSGNDGTDKDPQASGAYVFRPNDTFSINSESQVQLTIVRGPLLDEVHQQLSPWISQ
;
A
#
# COMPACT_ATOMS: atom_id res chain seq x y z
N MET A 1 58.06 -16.54 -33.81
CA MET A 1 56.91 -16.29 -34.70
C MET A 1 56.02 -17.51 -34.59
N GLU A 2 55.09 -17.46 -33.65
CA GLU A 2 54.03 -18.46 -33.52
C GLU A 2 52.83 -17.68 -33.00
N GLU A 3 51.80 -17.57 -33.84
CA GLU A 3 50.56 -16.87 -33.54
C GLU A 3 49.71 -17.74 -32.62
N GLY A 4 49.38 -17.23 -31.44
CA GLY A 4 48.34 -17.78 -30.57
C GLY A 4 47.17 -16.81 -30.50
N GLY A 5 46.22 -16.95 -31.43
CA GLY A 5 44.96 -16.23 -31.39
C GLY A 5 44.08 -16.74 -30.24
N SER A 6 43.93 -15.92 -29.19
CA SER A 6 42.96 -16.15 -28.13
C SER A 6 41.60 -15.63 -28.58
N SER A 7 40.72 -16.54 -29.02
CA SER A 7 39.31 -16.26 -29.25
C SER A 7 38.59 -16.19 -27.89
N THR A 8 38.30 -14.99 -27.42
CA THR A 8 37.41 -14.77 -26.28
C THR A 8 35.96 -15.03 -26.71
N ASN A 9 35.44 -16.20 -26.36
CA ASN A 9 34.01 -16.47 -26.40
C ASN A 9 33.33 -15.65 -25.28
N SER A 10 32.88 -14.44 -25.64
CA SER A 10 31.90 -13.69 -24.88
C SER A 10 30.53 -14.39 -25.03
N SER A 11 30.23 -15.31 -24.13
CA SER A 11 28.87 -15.81 -23.95
C SER A 11 28.00 -14.65 -23.44
N GLU A 12 27.27 -14.01 -24.35
CA GLU A 12 26.14 -13.14 -24.01
C GLU A 12 25.12 -14.00 -23.26
N GLU A 13 25.10 -13.86 -21.94
CA GLU A 13 24.03 -14.37 -21.10
C GLU A 13 22.76 -13.60 -21.47
N ILE A 14 21.90 -14.23 -22.28
CA ILE A 14 20.57 -13.70 -22.60
C ILE A 14 19.76 -13.73 -21.31
N VAL A 15 19.84 -12.63 -20.54
CA VAL A 15 18.96 -12.39 -19.40
C VAL A 15 17.57 -12.16 -19.99
N TYR A 16 16.74 -13.20 -19.98
CA TYR A 16 15.33 -13.07 -20.31
C TYR A 16 14.73 -12.00 -19.36
N PRO A 17 14.21 -10.88 -19.89
CA PRO A 17 13.62 -9.88 -19.03
C PRO A 17 12.45 -10.52 -18.29
N PHE A 18 12.39 -10.32 -16.98
CA PHE A 18 11.19 -10.68 -16.22
C PHE A 18 10.00 -9.93 -16.83
N VAL A 19 9.04 -10.69 -17.36
CA VAL A 19 7.80 -10.18 -17.93
C VAL A 19 6.65 -10.93 -17.25
N ALA A 20 5.92 -10.23 -16.40
CA ALA A 20 4.70 -10.74 -15.79
C ALA A 20 3.48 -10.17 -16.51
N ARG A 21 2.54 -11.05 -16.89
CA ARG A 21 1.25 -10.66 -17.45
C ARG A 21 0.16 -10.85 -16.40
N PHE A 22 -0.67 -9.82 -16.24
CA PHE A 22 -1.80 -9.82 -15.32
C PHE A 22 -3.08 -9.57 -16.09
N SER A 23 -4.07 -10.44 -15.91
CA SER A 23 -5.42 -10.20 -16.41
C SER A 23 -6.32 -9.84 -15.24
N LEU A 24 -6.98 -8.69 -15.33
CA LEU A 24 -8.03 -8.29 -14.39
C LEU A 24 -9.38 -8.58 -15.02
N PHE A 25 -10.28 -9.19 -14.27
CA PHE A 25 -11.66 -9.49 -14.66
C PHE A 25 -12.61 -8.66 -13.81
N ASP A 26 -13.64 -8.06 -14.42
CA ASP A 26 -14.69 -7.35 -13.71
C ASP A 26 -16.01 -8.13 -13.78
N ASP A 27 -16.46 -8.59 -12.62
CA ASP A 27 -17.74 -9.29 -12.42
C ASP A 27 -18.94 -8.34 -12.36
N LEU A 28 -18.72 -7.02 -12.41
CA LEU A 28 -19.79 -6.04 -12.35
C LEU A 28 -20.36 -5.69 -13.73
N PHE A 29 -21.71 -5.62 -13.83
CA PHE A 29 -22.43 -5.19 -15.04
C PHE A 29 -22.33 -3.67 -15.33
N ARG A 30 -21.45 -2.94 -14.65
CA ARG A 30 -21.31 -1.48 -14.80
C ARG A 30 -19.91 -1.16 -15.27
N ILE A 31 -19.79 -0.12 -16.08
CA ILE A 31 -18.48 0.42 -16.48
C ILE A 31 -17.77 0.90 -15.21
N THR A 32 -16.71 0.20 -14.85
CA THR A 32 -15.79 0.58 -13.77
C THR A 32 -14.53 1.16 -14.41
N CYS A 33 -14.40 2.48 -14.34
CA CYS A 33 -13.17 3.15 -14.75
C CYS A 33 -12.27 3.34 -13.52
N GLY A 34 -11.02 2.85 -13.60
CA GLY A 34 -9.95 3.29 -12.71
C GLY A 34 -9.80 2.51 -11.41
N PHE A 35 -9.72 1.17 -11.48
CA PHE A 35 -9.24 0.40 -10.33
C PHE A 35 -7.77 0.72 -10.11
N LEU A 36 -7.41 1.07 -8.87
CA LEU A 36 -6.01 1.06 -8.49
C LEU A 36 -5.58 -0.38 -8.25
N LYS A 37 -4.66 -0.90 -9.07
CA LYS A 37 -4.09 -2.24 -8.87
C LYS A 37 -2.76 -2.13 -8.15
N LEU A 38 -2.61 -2.91 -7.07
CA LEU A 38 -1.37 -3.06 -6.31
C LEU A 38 -0.76 -4.43 -6.57
N LEU A 39 0.53 -4.46 -6.92
CA LEU A 39 1.33 -5.67 -7.10
C LEU A 39 2.64 -5.53 -6.34
N GLN A 40 3.14 -6.62 -5.74
CA GLN A 40 4.44 -6.53 -5.06
C GLN A 40 5.58 -6.79 -6.05
N VAL A 41 6.62 -5.97 -6.00
CA VAL A 41 7.80 -6.06 -6.87
C VAL A 41 9.10 -5.88 -6.07
N SER A 42 10.18 -6.46 -6.59
CA SER A 42 11.53 -6.38 -6.01
C SER A 42 12.43 -5.33 -6.68
N SER A 43 12.06 -4.84 -7.87
CA SER A 43 12.84 -3.89 -8.67
C SER A 43 12.31 -2.46 -8.54
N GLU A 44 13.24 -1.51 -8.57
CA GLU A 44 12.98 -0.06 -8.61
C GLU A 44 12.68 0.43 -10.03
N LYS A 45 13.17 -0.29 -11.05
CA LYS A 45 13.02 0.06 -12.46
C LYS A 45 12.01 -0.85 -13.13
N VAL A 46 10.73 -0.50 -12.98
CA VAL A 46 9.62 -1.25 -13.54
C VAL A 46 8.87 -0.38 -14.55
N ILE A 47 8.26 -1.01 -15.55
CA ILE A 47 7.33 -0.35 -16.48
C ILE A 47 6.06 -1.18 -16.61
N VAL A 48 4.92 -0.51 -16.67
CA VAL A 48 3.61 -1.12 -16.90
C VAL A 48 3.13 -0.75 -18.30
N LYS A 49 2.67 -1.76 -19.05
CA LYS A 49 2.06 -1.57 -20.38
C LYS A 49 0.70 -2.23 -20.45
N ASP A 50 -0.23 -1.62 -21.18
CA ASP A 50 -1.52 -2.24 -21.50
C ASP A 50 -1.39 -3.29 -22.63
N SER A 51 -2.51 -3.92 -22.99
CA SER A 51 -2.57 -4.90 -24.08
C SER A 51 -2.21 -4.32 -25.45
N GLY A 52 -2.37 -3.00 -25.64
CA GLY A 52 -1.95 -2.26 -26.83
C GLY A 52 -0.47 -1.86 -26.84
N GLY A 53 0.29 -2.21 -25.79
CA GLY A 53 1.70 -1.87 -25.65
C GLY A 53 1.96 -0.42 -25.20
N ARG A 54 0.92 0.34 -24.85
CA ARG A 54 1.04 1.72 -24.36
C ARG A 54 1.48 1.71 -22.91
N THR A 55 2.37 2.64 -22.56
CA THR A 55 2.83 2.81 -21.18
C THR A 55 1.69 3.33 -20.32
N VAL A 56 1.50 2.72 -19.15
CA VAL A 56 0.53 3.13 -18.14
C VAL A 56 1.28 3.85 -17.02
N GLU A 57 0.76 5.00 -16.60
CA GLU A 57 1.29 5.72 -15.45
C GLU A 57 1.26 4.82 -14.21
N SER A 58 2.38 4.77 -13.49
CA SER A 58 2.57 3.84 -12.38
C SER A 58 3.50 4.42 -11.32
N GLN A 59 3.24 4.03 -10.08
CA GLN A 59 3.91 4.51 -8.88
C GLN A 59 4.44 3.33 -8.08
N LEU A 60 5.64 3.45 -7.53
CA LEU A 60 6.22 2.49 -6.60
C LEU A 60 6.12 3.05 -5.18
N LEU A 61 5.52 2.28 -4.27
CA LEU A 61 5.38 2.58 -2.86
C LEU A 61 6.32 1.67 -2.07
N PRO A 62 7.24 2.20 -1.25
CA PRO A 62 8.07 1.36 -0.38
C PRO A 62 7.21 0.52 0.58
N LEU A 63 7.62 -0.73 0.79
CA LEU A 63 6.91 -1.60 1.74
C LEU A 63 7.12 -1.14 3.18
N SER A 64 6.02 -1.00 3.92
CA SER A 64 6.08 -0.68 5.36
C SER A 64 6.58 -1.88 6.18
N ASN A 65 7.23 -1.59 7.30
CA ASN A 65 7.67 -2.62 8.26
C ASN A 65 6.51 -3.49 8.77
N ALA A 66 5.32 -2.88 8.95
CA ALA A 66 4.11 -3.59 9.31
C ALA A 66 3.73 -4.66 8.26
N THR A 67 3.78 -4.30 6.97
CA THR A 67 3.52 -5.22 5.86
C THR A 67 4.51 -6.37 5.83
N LEU A 68 5.80 -6.08 5.98
CA LEU A 68 6.86 -7.10 6.01
C LEU A 68 6.67 -8.08 7.18
N ARG A 69 6.32 -7.57 8.36
CA ARG A 69 6.05 -8.39 9.56
C ARG A 69 4.87 -9.34 9.34
N ILE A 70 3.77 -8.83 8.77
CA ILE A 70 2.58 -9.63 8.44
C ILE A 70 2.93 -10.71 7.41
N ARG A 71 3.60 -10.33 6.31
CA ARG A 71 4.05 -11.27 5.27
C ARG A 71 4.89 -12.40 5.86
N ASN A 72 5.94 -12.07 6.61
CA ASN A 72 6.86 -13.07 7.17
C ASN A 72 6.14 -14.05 8.11
N ARG A 73 5.23 -13.55 8.95
CA ARG A 73 4.46 -14.38 9.89
C ARG A 73 3.50 -15.32 9.16
N TYR A 74 2.66 -14.77 8.27
CA TYR A 74 1.59 -15.55 7.64
C TYR A 74 2.07 -16.44 6.50
N VAL A 75 3.10 -16.04 5.73
CA VAL A 75 3.71 -16.94 4.74
C VAL A 75 4.27 -18.19 5.43
N LYS A 76 4.98 -18.03 6.55
CA LYS A 76 5.47 -19.17 7.33
C LYS A 76 4.34 -20.01 7.92
N ALA A 77 3.29 -19.38 8.44
CA ALA A 77 2.16 -20.10 9.03
C ALA A 77 1.39 -20.94 7.99
N TYR A 78 1.17 -20.42 6.79
CA TYR A 78 0.39 -21.11 5.75
C TYR A 78 1.21 -22.05 4.88
N LEU A 79 2.46 -21.71 4.55
CA LEU A 79 3.30 -22.50 3.63
C LEU A 79 4.40 -23.30 4.34
N GLY A 80 4.56 -23.14 5.66
CA GLY A 80 5.59 -23.82 6.46
C GLY A 80 7.03 -23.36 6.21
N LYS A 81 7.24 -22.39 5.30
CA LYS A 81 8.56 -21.90 4.90
C LYS A 81 8.60 -20.37 4.96
N ALA A 82 9.77 -19.82 5.30
CA ALA A 82 9.97 -18.38 5.23
C ALA A 82 9.92 -17.92 3.76
N PRO A 83 9.40 -16.71 3.47
CA PRO A 83 9.46 -16.15 2.12
C PRO A 83 10.92 -15.99 1.68
N SER A 84 11.26 -16.51 0.50
CA SER A 84 12.62 -16.42 -0.07
C SER A 84 12.89 -15.13 -0.83
N GLU A 85 11.83 -14.43 -1.26
CA GLU A 85 11.92 -13.24 -2.11
C GLU A 85 11.98 -11.95 -1.29
N THR A 86 13.00 -11.14 -1.57
CA THR A 86 13.14 -9.77 -1.06
C THR A 86 12.29 -8.82 -1.88
N LEU A 87 11.01 -8.70 -1.53
CA LEU A 87 10.14 -7.67 -2.08
C LEU A 87 10.43 -6.34 -1.41
N LYS A 88 10.36 -5.26 -2.19
CA LYS A 88 10.72 -3.91 -1.73
C LYS A 88 9.59 -2.91 -1.92
N TYR A 89 8.77 -3.08 -2.94
CA TYR A 89 7.76 -2.09 -3.33
C TYR A 89 6.39 -2.71 -3.62
N TRP A 90 5.34 -1.92 -3.40
CA TRP A 90 4.09 -2.05 -4.11
C TRP A 90 4.14 -1.22 -5.39
N LEU A 91 3.82 -1.83 -6.52
CA LEU A 91 3.56 -1.19 -7.79
C LEU A 91 2.07 -0.87 -7.88
N ALA A 92 1.73 0.40 -7.92
CA ALA A 92 0.40 0.94 -8.10
C ALA A 92 0.22 1.45 -9.53
N PHE A 93 -0.89 1.12 -10.19
CA PHE A 93 -1.28 1.70 -11.48
C PHE A 93 -2.79 1.65 -11.68
N SER A 94 -3.31 2.54 -12.52
CA SER A 94 -4.73 2.55 -12.87
C SER A 94 -5.04 1.49 -13.92
N ALA A 95 -5.99 0.62 -13.61
CA ALA A 95 -6.52 -0.40 -14.51
C ALA A 95 -7.97 -0.06 -14.90
N SER A 96 -8.30 -0.32 -16.17
CA SER A 96 -9.65 -0.18 -16.72
C SER A 96 -10.04 -1.50 -17.33
N VAL A 97 -11.19 -2.02 -16.94
CA VAL A 97 -11.67 -3.35 -17.32
C VAL A 97 -13.07 -3.20 -17.92
N PRO A 98 -13.34 -3.78 -19.09
CA PRO A 98 -14.69 -3.75 -19.64
C PRO A 98 -15.65 -4.58 -18.76
N PRO A 99 -16.94 -4.19 -18.66
CA PRO A 99 -17.94 -4.97 -17.92
C PRO A 99 -17.99 -6.42 -18.44
N LEU A 100 -18.01 -7.40 -17.53
CA LEU A 100 -18.00 -8.82 -17.85
C LEU A 100 -16.84 -9.26 -18.76
N GLY A 101 -15.73 -8.55 -18.68
CA GLY A 101 -14.57 -8.81 -19.53
C GLY A 101 -13.28 -8.69 -18.75
N PHE A 102 -12.16 -8.82 -19.48
CA PHE A 102 -10.84 -8.72 -18.90
C PHE A 102 -9.94 -7.75 -19.65
N SER A 103 -9.01 -7.15 -18.90
CA SER A 103 -7.91 -6.36 -19.45
C SER A 103 -6.58 -6.96 -19.04
N THR A 104 -5.65 -7.02 -19.99
CA THR A 104 -4.30 -7.55 -19.74
C THR A 104 -3.29 -6.42 -19.64
N TYR A 105 -2.46 -6.50 -18.61
CA TYR A 105 -1.34 -5.61 -18.37
C TYR A 105 -0.05 -6.40 -18.29
N THR A 106 1.03 -5.82 -18.79
CA THR A 106 2.37 -6.39 -18.76
C THR A 106 3.26 -5.54 -17.86
N VAL A 107 3.90 -6.19 -16.90
CA VAL A 107 4.87 -5.59 -16.00
C VAL A 107 6.24 -6.16 -16.34
N SER A 108 7.20 -5.29 -16.64
CA SER A 108 8.56 -5.71 -16.99
C SER A 108 9.61 -4.78 -16.39
N ILE A 109 10.85 -5.26 -16.32
CA ILE A 109 11.99 -4.40 -15.94
C ILE A 109 12.20 -3.34 -17.03
N ALA A 110 12.31 -2.08 -16.62
CA ALA A 110 12.55 -0.97 -17.52
C ALA A 110 13.99 -0.98 -18.04
N LYS A 111 14.18 -0.53 -19.28
CA LYS A 111 15.53 -0.34 -19.85
C LYS A 111 16.26 0.78 -19.09
N PRO A 112 17.60 0.75 -18.98
CA PRO A 112 18.36 1.70 -18.15
C PRO A 112 18.08 3.19 -18.42
N THR A 113 17.80 3.55 -19.68
CA THR A 113 17.51 4.91 -20.17
C THR A 113 16.07 5.09 -20.65
N GLY A 114 15.19 4.12 -20.36
CA GLY A 114 13.78 4.17 -20.74
C GLY A 114 12.87 4.73 -19.64
N PRO A 115 11.59 5.01 -19.95
CA PRO A 115 10.60 5.39 -18.95
C PRO A 115 10.41 4.26 -17.93
N SER A 116 10.30 4.62 -16.65
CA SER A 116 10.02 3.72 -15.53
C SER A 116 8.99 4.31 -14.58
N SER A 117 8.38 3.48 -13.76
CA SER A 117 7.50 3.87 -12.68
C SER A 117 8.18 4.86 -11.73
N THR A 118 7.43 5.83 -11.23
CA THR A 118 7.93 6.85 -10.30
C THR A 118 7.95 6.29 -8.89
N ILE A 119 9.07 6.42 -8.18
CA ILE A 119 9.14 6.06 -6.76
C ILE A 119 8.51 7.18 -5.94
N SER A 120 7.62 6.80 -5.03
CA SER A 120 6.94 7.74 -4.15
C SER A 120 7.92 8.38 -3.18
N MET A 121 7.74 9.66 -2.92
CA MET A 121 8.47 10.37 -1.87
C MET A 121 7.92 9.94 -0.51
N VAL A 122 8.81 9.66 0.42
CA VAL A 122 8.48 9.30 1.80
C VAL A 122 9.12 10.32 2.73
N TYR A 123 8.35 10.87 3.66
CA TYR A 123 8.84 11.77 4.69
C TYR A 123 8.00 11.61 5.96
N THR A 124 8.51 12.08 7.09
CA THR A 124 7.82 11.99 8.37
C THR A 124 7.16 13.31 8.74
N SER A 125 6.21 13.29 9.68
CA SER A 125 5.60 14.53 10.19
C SER A 125 6.62 15.49 10.82
N GLU A 126 7.75 15.00 11.33
CA GLU A 126 8.83 15.82 11.90
C GLU A 126 9.52 16.70 10.84
N ASP A 127 9.53 16.26 9.59
CA ASP A 127 10.13 17.01 8.48
C ASP A 127 9.26 18.22 8.06
N SER A 128 8.02 18.31 8.57
CA SER A 128 7.08 19.35 8.20
C SER A 128 7.23 20.61 9.06
N THR A 129 7.37 21.77 8.41
CA THR A 129 7.44 23.09 9.08
C THR A 129 6.06 23.64 9.47
N SER A 130 4.98 23.00 9.04
CA SER A 130 3.61 23.41 9.25
C SER A 130 2.89 22.48 10.24
N ASN A 131 2.11 23.06 11.16
CA ASN A 131 1.34 22.29 12.15
C ASN A 131 0.26 21.37 11.56
N SER A 132 -0.07 21.53 10.27
CA SER A 132 -1.06 20.72 9.56
C SER A 132 -0.45 20.09 8.31
N ILE A 133 -0.67 18.79 8.11
CA ILE A 133 -0.24 18.04 6.94
C ILE A 133 -1.46 17.76 6.07
N GLU A 134 -1.44 18.31 4.87
CA GLU A 134 -2.48 18.09 3.86
C GLU A 134 -2.12 16.91 2.96
N VAL A 135 -3.07 16.01 2.73
CA VAL A 135 -2.87 14.80 1.93
C VAL A 135 -4.04 14.62 0.96
N GLY A 136 -3.75 14.31 -0.29
CA GLY A 136 -4.76 14.10 -1.33
C GLY A 136 -4.56 15.00 -2.55
N GLN A 137 -4.47 14.38 -3.72
CA GLN A 137 -4.22 15.07 -5.00
C GLN A 137 -5.49 15.47 -5.74
N GLY A 138 -6.63 14.92 -5.32
CA GLY A 138 -7.92 15.11 -5.98
C GLY A 138 -8.80 16.20 -5.37
N ASN A 139 -10.11 16.03 -5.55
CA ASN A 139 -11.11 16.91 -4.95
C ASN A 139 -11.22 16.75 -3.43
N LEU A 140 -10.89 15.57 -2.90
CA LEU A 140 -10.86 15.30 -1.47
C LEU A 140 -9.44 15.44 -0.95
N ARG A 141 -9.28 16.25 0.09
CA ARG A 141 -8.05 16.43 0.86
C ARG A 141 -8.33 16.15 2.33
N LEU A 142 -7.38 15.50 2.98
CA LEU A 142 -7.41 15.19 4.40
C LEU A 142 -6.37 16.05 5.12
N LEU A 143 -6.74 16.57 6.29
CA LEU A 143 -5.87 17.41 7.09
C LEU A 143 -5.55 16.68 8.39
N TYR A 144 -4.27 16.38 8.56
CA TYR A 144 -3.72 15.78 9.76
C TYR A 144 -3.02 16.83 10.60
N SER A 145 -3.17 16.74 11.92
CA SER A 145 -2.36 17.52 12.86
C SER A 145 -0.97 16.88 12.94
N ALA A 146 0.08 17.67 12.75
CA ALA A 146 1.47 17.19 12.78
C ALA A 146 1.94 16.87 14.20
N ASP A 147 1.35 17.54 15.19
CA ASP A 147 1.62 17.40 16.62
C ASP A 147 0.91 16.17 17.23
N GLU A 148 -0.37 15.96 16.95
CA GLU A 148 -1.11 14.80 17.48
C GLU A 148 -1.06 13.58 16.56
N GLY A 149 -0.70 13.77 15.30
CA GLY A 149 -0.73 12.70 14.30
C GLY A 149 -2.15 12.21 14.00
N LYS A 150 -3.17 13.07 14.15
CA LYS A 150 -4.59 12.69 13.98
C LYS A 150 -5.25 13.42 12.81
N LEU A 151 -6.22 12.76 12.19
CA LEU A 151 -7.12 13.42 11.26
C LEU A 151 -7.96 14.45 12.03
N THR A 152 -8.02 15.67 11.50
CA THR A 152 -8.78 16.76 12.12
C THR A 152 -9.93 17.23 11.23
N HIS A 153 -9.70 17.28 9.92
CA HIS A 153 -10.65 17.80 8.95
C HIS A 153 -10.52 17.08 7.61
N TYR A 154 -11.58 17.15 6.82
CA TYR A 154 -11.51 16.91 5.39
C TYR A 154 -12.01 18.13 4.62
N VAL A 155 -11.46 18.33 3.44
CA VAL A 155 -11.83 19.39 2.50
C VAL A 155 -12.23 18.73 1.19
N ASN A 156 -13.43 19.06 0.72
CA ASN A 156 -13.91 18.67 -0.59
C ASN A 156 -14.03 19.91 -1.49
N ASN A 157 -13.09 20.03 -2.43
CA ASN A 157 -12.99 21.17 -3.33
C ASN A 157 -14.08 21.23 -4.39
N ARG A 158 -14.78 20.12 -4.66
CA ARG A 158 -15.87 20.06 -5.66
C ARG A 158 -17.13 20.72 -5.14
N ASN A 159 -17.51 20.45 -3.89
CA ASN A 159 -18.69 21.02 -3.25
C ASN A 159 -18.36 22.13 -2.23
N LYS A 160 -17.07 22.50 -2.10
CA LYS A 160 -16.57 23.55 -1.20
C LYS A 160 -16.89 23.29 0.28
N VAL A 161 -16.93 22.02 0.68
CA VAL A 161 -17.19 21.63 2.07
C VAL A 161 -15.87 21.43 2.79
N THR A 162 -15.73 22.09 3.94
CA THR A 162 -14.70 21.81 4.95
C THR A 162 -15.41 21.41 6.23
N ALA A 163 -15.13 20.22 6.75
CA ALA A 163 -15.75 19.73 7.97
C ALA A 163 -14.73 19.00 8.85
N SER A 164 -14.96 19.07 10.17
CA SER A 164 -14.16 18.32 11.13
C SER A 164 -14.47 16.83 11.03
N ALA A 165 -13.43 16.01 11.04
CA ALA A 165 -13.51 14.56 11.10
C ALA A 165 -12.37 14.05 11.97
N GLY A 166 -12.72 13.32 13.03
CA GLY A 166 -11.77 12.66 13.91
C GLY A 166 -11.85 11.15 13.75
N GLN A 167 -10.72 10.49 13.94
CA GLN A 167 -10.65 9.04 14.03
C GLN A 167 -9.96 8.65 15.33
N SER A 168 -10.55 7.72 16.06
CA SER A 168 -10.01 7.18 17.30
C SER A 168 -10.24 5.67 17.37
N TYR A 169 -9.41 5.00 18.14
CA TYR A 169 -9.48 3.56 18.33
C TYR A 169 -9.81 3.26 19.79
N SER A 170 -10.64 2.25 20.01
CA SER A 170 -11.04 1.79 21.35
C SER A 170 -11.39 0.32 21.28
N TYR A 171 -11.24 -0.38 22.40
CA TYR A 171 -11.66 -1.77 22.54
C TYR A 171 -12.48 -1.96 23.81
N TYR A 172 -13.30 -3.01 23.83
CA TYR A 172 -14.10 -3.39 24.98
C TYR A 172 -13.53 -4.65 25.61
N SER A 173 -13.51 -4.73 26.94
CA SER A 173 -13.30 -6.01 27.63
C SER A 173 -14.58 -6.83 27.57
N GLY A 174 -14.45 -8.13 27.33
CA GLY A 174 -15.58 -9.05 27.45
C GLY A 174 -15.99 -9.21 28.92
N ASN A 175 -17.28 -9.19 29.20
CA ASN A 175 -17.81 -9.54 30.51
C ASN A 175 -17.82 -11.07 30.68
N ASP A 176 -17.28 -11.58 31.78
CA ASP A 176 -17.19 -13.03 32.06
C ASP A 176 -18.50 -13.63 32.62
N GLY A 177 -19.53 -12.80 32.82
CA GLY A 177 -20.75 -13.19 33.52
C GLY A 177 -20.62 -13.06 35.04
N THR A 178 -21.74 -13.15 35.74
CA THR A 178 -21.81 -13.12 37.21
C THR A 178 -22.77 -14.19 37.71
N ASP A 179 -22.77 -14.50 39.01
CA ASP A 179 -23.71 -15.48 39.59
C ASP A 179 -25.19 -15.12 39.37
N LYS A 180 -25.50 -13.82 39.26
CA LYS A 180 -26.87 -13.33 39.01
C LYS A 180 -27.26 -13.38 37.53
N ASP A 181 -26.27 -13.32 36.65
CA ASP A 181 -26.45 -13.28 35.21
C ASP A 181 -25.21 -13.93 34.57
N PRO A 182 -25.26 -15.24 34.30
CA PRO A 182 -24.10 -16.02 33.88
C PRO A 182 -23.72 -15.81 32.41
N GLN A 183 -24.40 -14.92 31.68
CA GLN A 183 -24.13 -14.72 30.27
C GLN A 183 -22.78 -14.03 30.05
N ALA A 184 -21.76 -14.78 29.65
CA ALA A 184 -20.47 -14.23 29.26
C ALA A 184 -20.47 -13.68 27.82
N SER A 185 -19.50 -12.82 27.52
CA SER A 185 -19.11 -12.48 26.14
C SER A 185 -18.50 -13.69 25.44
N GLY A 186 -18.68 -13.78 24.12
CA GLY A 186 -18.09 -14.85 23.32
C GLY A 186 -18.31 -14.65 21.83
N ALA A 187 -18.15 -15.73 21.05
CA ALA A 187 -18.27 -15.68 19.59
C ALA A 187 -19.65 -15.21 19.09
N TYR A 188 -20.71 -15.44 19.89
CA TYR A 188 -22.10 -15.14 19.52
C TYR A 188 -22.71 -13.98 20.32
N VAL A 189 -22.17 -13.69 21.49
CA VAL A 189 -22.74 -12.71 22.41
C VAL A 189 -21.71 -11.61 22.66
N PHE A 190 -22.05 -10.39 22.26
CA PHE A 190 -21.29 -9.19 22.58
C PHE A 190 -21.84 -8.56 23.86
N ARG A 191 -21.15 -8.78 24.98
CA ARG A 191 -21.47 -8.21 26.30
C ARG A 191 -20.24 -7.50 26.86
N PRO A 192 -20.05 -6.20 26.59
CA PRO A 192 -18.89 -5.46 27.09
C PRO A 192 -18.97 -5.27 28.61
N ASN A 193 -17.80 -5.25 29.27
CA ASN A 193 -17.66 -4.88 30.68
C ASN A 193 -17.18 -3.43 30.80
N ASP A 194 -16.03 -3.13 30.19
CA ASP A 194 -15.41 -1.81 30.20
C ASP A 194 -15.03 -1.35 28.79
N THR A 195 -14.79 -0.05 28.63
CA THR A 195 -14.32 0.57 27.38
C THR A 195 -12.93 1.15 27.60
N PHE A 196 -11.99 0.79 26.74
CA PHE A 196 -10.61 1.26 26.80
C PHE A 196 -10.27 2.04 25.54
N SER A 197 -10.00 3.34 25.71
CA SER A 197 -9.48 4.18 24.64
C SER A 197 -8.03 3.82 24.35
N ILE A 198 -7.72 3.64 23.06
CA ILE A 198 -6.36 3.43 22.60
C ILE A 198 -5.80 4.81 22.26
N ASN A 199 -5.10 5.37 23.24
CA ASN A 199 -4.29 6.54 23.01
C ASN A 199 -2.95 6.08 22.44
N SER A 200 -2.39 6.88 21.55
CA SER A 200 -1.01 6.69 21.14
C SER A 200 -0.09 6.89 22.33
N GLU A 201 0.69 5.87 22.69
CA GLU A 201 1.60 5.90 23.85
C GLU A 201 2.73 6.94 23.72
N SER A 202 2.91 7.50 22.51
CA SER A 202 3.82 8.60 22.21
C SER A 202 3.27 9.46 21.06
N GLN A 203 3.90 10.60 20.78
CA GLN A 203 3.66 11.43 19.60
C GLN A 203 3.76 10.54 18.35
N VAL A 204 2.64 10.27 17.67
CA VAL A 204 2.63 9.37 16.51
C VAL A 204 3.33 10.08 15.37
N GLN A 205 4.54 9.64 15.05
CA GLN A 205 5.19 10.05 13.81
C GLN A 205 4.37 9.49 12.64
N LEU A 206 3.76 10.39 11.88
CA LEU A 206 3.09 10.02 10.63
C LEU A 206 4.16 9.76 9.60
N THR A 207 4.05 8.65 8.88
CA THR A 207 4.80 8.47 7.63
C THR A 207 3.90 8.84 6.48
N ILE A 208 4.30 9.85 5.70
CA ILE A 208 3.52 10.28 4.54
C ILE A 208 4.22 9.81 3.27
N VAL A 209 3.46 9.15 2.42
CA VAL A 209 3.92 8.67 1.12
C VAL A 209 3.18 9.46 0.05
N ARG A 210 3.90 10.23 -0.76
CA ARG A 210 3.31 11.02 -1.87
C ARG A 210 3.86 10.54 -3.21
N GLY A 211 2.99 10.32 -4.18
CA GLY A 211 3.41 10.04 -5.55
C GLY A 211 2.30 10.26 -6.55
N PRO A 212 2.56 10.10 -7.85
CA PRO A 212 1.72 10.69 -8.91
C PRO A 212 0.29 10.15 -9.01
N LEU A 213 -0.01 8.98 -8.44
CA LEU A 213 -1.33 8.36 -8.50
C LEU A 213 -2.09 8.44 -7.18
N LEU A 214 -1.38 8.37 -6.05
CA LEU A 214 -1.96 8.36 -4.73
C LEU A 214 -1.00 8.91 -3.67
N ASP A 215 -1.62 9.39 -2.60
CA ASP A 215 -0.94 9.72 -1.36
C ASP A 215 -1.44 8.79 -0.24
N GLU A 216 -0.55 8.39 0.68
CA GLU A 216 -0.87 7.58 1.86
C GLU A 216 -0.35 8.25 3.13
N VAL A 217 -1.04 7.98 4.24
CA VAL A 217 -0.56 8.29 5.59
C VAL A 217 -0.54 7.00 6.37
N HIS A 218 0.62 6.63 6.88
CA HIS A 218 0.77 5.48 7.78
C HIS A 218 0.87 5.97 9.23
N GLN A 219 0.11 5.32 10.09
CA GLN A 219 -0.03 5.60 11.51
C GLN A 219 0.22 4.32 12.31
N GLN A 220 1.17 4.35 13.23
CA GLN A 220 1.31 3.29 14.22
C GLN A 220 0.69 3.75 15.54
N LEU A 221 -0.48 3.21 15.87
CA LEU A 221 -1.28 3.62 17.02
C LEU A 221 -0.90 2.85 18.28
N SER A 222 -0.58 1.56 18.12
CA SER A 222 -0.06 0.69 19.17
C SER A 222 0.83 -0.40 18.56
N PRO A 223 1.52 -1.23 19.37
CA PRO A 223 2.31 -2.36 18.84
C PRO A 223 1.51 -3.37 18.00
N TRP A 224 0.18 -3.36 18.14
CA TRP A 224 -0.76 -4.30 17.51
C TRP A 224 -1.83 -3.61 16.64
N ILE A 225 -1.85 -2.28 16.56
CA ILE A 225 -2.70 -1.50 15.64
C ILE A 225 -1.84 -0.55 14.81
N SER A 226 -1.93 -0.71 13.50
CA SER A 226 -1.35 0.20 12.50
C SER A 226 -2.37 0.44 11.38
N GLN A 227 -2.38 1.65 10.83
CA GLN A 227 -3.20 2.07 9.69
C GLN A 227 -2.29 2.62 8.58
#